data_AF-A0AAW7NTW5-F1
#
_entry.id   AF-A0AAW7NTW5-F1
#
_cell.length_a   1.000
_cell.length_b   1.000
_cell.length_c   1.000
_cell.angle_alpha   90.00
_cell.angle_beta   90.00
_cell.angle_gamma   90.00
#
_symmetry.space_group_name_H-M   'P 1'
#
loop_
_entity.id
_entity.type
_entity.pdbx_description
1 polymer ?
#
loop_
_entity_poly.entity_id
_entity_poly.type
_entity_poly.pdbx_seq_one_letter_code
_entity_poly.pdbx_strand_id
1 'polypeptide(L)' 'MDTKVMSQFDVLDENTLATVEGGWGYVWQCSNKYKSAWHAQRRTAQENANAYMRIHRGVVCAVFNA' A
#
# COMPACT_ATOMS: atom_id res chain seq x y z
N MET A 1 -28.23 -4.91 -19.96
CA MET A 1 -26.78 -5.14 -19.94
C MET A 1 -26.22 -4.43 -18.73
N ASP A 2 -25.75 -5.20 -17.76
CA ASP A 2 -25.09 -4.71 -16.54
C ASP A 2 -23.78 -3.98 -16.89
N THR A 3 -23.72 -2.67 -16.67
CA THR A 3 -22.52 -1.84 -16.83
C THR A 3 -21.63 -1.81 -15.58
N LYS A 4 -21.66 -2.86 -14.76
CA LYS A 4 -20.85 -2.99 -13.52
C LYS A 4 -19.45 -3.54 -13.76
N VAL A 5 -18.76 -3.18 -14.83
CA VAL A 5 -17.38 -3.70 -15.03
C VAL A 5 -16.50 -2.70 -15.77
N MET A 6 -16.25 -1.52 -15.19
CA MET A 6 -15.01 -0.81 -15.47
C MET A 6 -14.45 -0.28 -14.15
N SER A 7 -13.58 -1.13 -13.58
CA SER A 7 -12.47 -0.82 -12.68
C SER A 7 -12.47 0.61 -12.13
N GLN A 8 -12.75 0.73 -10.83
CA GLN A 8 -12.17 1.78 -10.00
C GLN A 8 -10.65 1.65 -10.13
N PHE A 9 -10.07 2.27 -11.14
CA PHE A 9 -8.65 2.57 -11.12
C PHE A 9 -8.50 3.61 -10.02
N ASP A 10 -8.02 3.19 -8.85
CA ASP A 10 -7.47 4.11 -7.86
C ASP A 10 -6.34 4.86 -8.57
N VAL A 11 -6.66 6.05 -9.07
CA VAL A 11 -5.67 6.97 -9.61
C VAL A 11 -4.76 7.31 -8.45
N LEU A 12 -3.55 6.75 -8.48
CA LEU A 12 -2.52 7.06 -7.49
C LEU A 12 -2.26 8.56 -7.57
N ASP A 13 -2.39 9.25 -6.44
CA ASP A 13 -2.09 10.68 -6.33
C ASP A 13 -0.64 10.96 -6.74
N GLU A 14 -0.35 12.16 -7.26
CA GLU A 14 1.00 12.54 -7.73
C GLU A 14 2.08 12.33 -6.66
N ASN A 15 1.75 12.52 -5.38
CA ASN A 15 2.68 12.23 -4.30
C ASN A 15 2.97 10.73 -4.19
N THR A 16 1.95 9.89 -4.42
CA THR A 16 2.10 8.43 -4.41
C THR A 16 2.92 7.95 -5.61
N LEU A 17 2.76 8.55 -6.78
CA LEU A 17 3.64 8.33 -7.94
C LEU A 17 5.08 8.76 -7.67
N ALA A 18 5.29 9.95 -7.10
CA ALA A 18 6.63 10.42 -6.74
C ALA A 18 7.32 9.51 -5.71
N THR A 19 6.54 8.88 -4.81
CA THR A 19 7.07 7.92 -3.84
C THR A 19 7.53 6.60 -4.50
N VAL A 20 6.90 6.19 -5.62
CA VAL A 20 7.32 5.01 -6.40
C VAL A 20 8.69 5.25 -7.07
N GLU A 21 9.00 6.48 -7.47
CA GLU A 21 10.18 6.80 -8.30
C GLU A 21 11.47 7.18 -7.54
N GLY A 22 11.44 7.56 -6.26
CA GLY A 22 12.66 8.16 -5.67
C GLY A 22 12.78 8.25 -4.15
N GLY A 23 12.25 7.27 -3.42
CA GLY A 23 12.30 7.23 -1.96
C GLY A 23 13.48 6.44 -1.36
N TRP A 24 14.09 6.91 -0.26
CA TRP A 24 15.03 6.09 0.53
C TRP A 24 14.24 5.39 1.62
N GLY A 25 14.02 4.06 1.48
CA GLY A 25 13.27 3.25 2.43
C GLY A 25 11.86 2.87 1.92
N TYR A 26 11.01 2.43 2.84
CA TYR A 26 9.77 1.72 2.51
C TYR A 26 8.64 2.04 3.50
N VAL A 27 7.42 2.17 2.99
CA VAL A 27 6.18 2.25 3.77
C VAL A 27 5.19 1.24 3.24
N TRP A 28 4.20 0.84 4.03
CA TRP A 28 3.07 0.05 3.53
C TRP A 28 1.76 0.76 3.78
N GLN A 29 0.84 0.60 2.83
CA GLN A 29 -0.51 1.15 2.89
C GLN A 29 -1.52 0.04 2.61
N CYS A 30 -2.70 0.16 3.20
CA CYS A 30 -3.74 -0.85 3.13
C CYS A 30 -5.06 -0.33 2.57
N SER A 31 -5.91 -1.24 2.10
CA SER A 31 -7.25 -0.94 1.57
C SER A 31 -8.18 -0.25 2.56
N ASN A 32 -7.90 -0.33 3.87
CA ASN A 32 -8.61 0.38 4.93
C ASN A 32 -8.05 1.80 5.20
N LYS A 33 -7.20 2.33 4.31
CA LYS A 33 -6.52 3.62 4.41
C LYS A 33 -5.49 3.73 5.55
N TYR A 34 -5.13 2.63 6.21
CA TYR A 34 -4.02 2.63 7.15
C TYR A 34 -2.69 2.76 6.41
N LYS A 35 -1.79 3.63 6.91
CA LYS A 35 -0.42 3.81 6.42
C LYS A 35 0.57 3.60 7.57
N SER A 36 1.64 2.86 7.30
CA SER A 36 2.69 2.58 8.28
C SER A 36 3.64 3.75 8.49
N ALA A 37 4.44 3.65 9.55
CA ALA A 37 5.68 4.40 9.66
C ALA A 37 6.70 3.96 8.59
N TRP A 38 7.73 4.78 8.39
CA TRP A 38 8.84 4.49 7.50
C TRP A 38 9.69 3.32 8.01
N HIS A 39 10.21 2.52 7.07
CA HIS A 39 11.09 1.39 7.31
C HIS A 39 12.34 1.49 6.42
N ALA A 40 13.51 1.23 6.97
CA ALA A 40 14.75 1.21 6.18
C ALA A 40 14.82 0.04 5.18
N GLN A 41 14.18 -1.09 5.51
CA GLN A 41 14.27 -2.31 4.73
C GLN A 41 12.90 -2.75 4.22
N ARG A 42 12.82 -3.11 2.93
CA ARG A 42 11.60 -3.62 2.29
C ARG A 42 11.04 -4.84 3.03
N ARG A 43 11.94 -5.72 3.48
CA ARG A 43 11.57 -6.95 4.19
C ARG A 43 10.81 -6.66 5.47
N THR A 44 11.30 -5.73 6.28
CA THR A 44 10.63 -5.32 7.52
C THR A 44 9.25 -4.71 7.24
N ALA A 45 9.14 -3.85 6.23
CA ALA A 45 7.85 -3.28 5.82
C ALA A 45 6.86 -4.39 5.40
N GLN A 46 7.33 -5.37 4.62
CA GLN A 46 6.49 -6.48 4.14
C GLN A 46 6.05 -7.40 5.29
N GLU A 47 6.94 -7.75 6.21
CA GLU A 47 6.62 -8.59 7.37
C GLU A 47 5.57 -7.92 8.26
N ASN A 48 5.69 -6.60 8.48
CA ASN A 48 4.71 -5.82 9.24
C ASN A 48 3.36 -5.71 8.53
N ALA A 49 3.36 -5.45 7.21
CA ALA A 49 2.13 -5.45 6.41
C ALA A 49 1.40 -6.81 6.50
N ASN A 50 2.14 -7.91 6.39
CA ASN A 50 1.59 -9.27 6.51
C ASN A 50 1.01 -9.53 7.91
N ALA A 51 1.70 -9.08 8.97
CA ALA A 51 1.19 -9.19 10.33
C ALA A 51 -0.10 -8.38 10.51
N TYR A 52 -0.17 -7.17 9.96
CA TYR A 52 -1.37 -6.33 10.02
C TYR A 52 -2.56 -6.99 9.31
N MET A 53 -2.36 -7.55 8.11
CA MET A 53 -3.40 -8.29 7.38
C MET A 53 -3.93 -9.53 8.13
N ARG A 54 -3.08 -10.19 8.94
CA ARG A 54 -3.51 -11.32 9.78
C ARG A 54 -4.42 -10.89 10.93
N ILE A 55 -4.16 -9.71 11.50
CA ILE A 55 -4.93 -9.14 12.61
C ILE A 55 -6.24 -8.52 12.08
N HIS A 56 -6.16 -7.81 10.95
CA HIS A 56 -7.29 -7.10 10.34
C HIS A 56 -7.79 -7.86 9.11
N ARG A 57 -8.70 -8.81 9.34
CA ARG A 57 -9.25 -9.66 8.28
C ARG A 57 -9.94 -8.83 7.19
N GLY A 58 -9.71 -9.20 5.94
CA GLY A 58 -10.31 -8.54 4.77
C GLY A 58 -9.57 -7.28 4.31
N VAL A 59 -8.47 -6.91 4.98
CA VAL A 59 -7.60 -5.81 4.55
C VAL A 59 -6.48 -6.36 3.68
N VAL A 60 -6.18 -5.66 2.58
CA VAL A 60 -5.06 -5.96 1.69
C VAL A 60 -4.07 -4.81 1.79
N CYS A 61 -2.79 -5.11 1.98
CA CYS A 61 -1.73 -4.13 2.14
C CYS A 61 -0.65 -4.29 1.06
N ALA A 62 -0.12 -3.17 0.57
CA ALA A 62 0.97 -3.10 -0.39
C ALA A 62 2.14 -2.30 0.19
N VAL A 63 3.37 -2.69 -0.16
CA VAL A 63 4.60 -1.99 0.22
C VAL A 63 5.01 -1.08 -0.94
N PHE A 64 5.35 0.16 -0.60
CA PHE A 64 5.81 1.21 -1.50
C PHE A 64 7.21 1.64 -1.07
N ASN A 65 8.02 2.13 -2.01
CA ASN A 65 9.16 2.97 -1.65
C ASN A 65 8.64 4.24 -0.94
N ALA A 66 9.46 4.89 -0.12
CA ALA A 66 9.05 5.98 0.76
C ALA A 66 9.86 7.26 0.56
#